data_AF-A0A6U8KN98-F1
#
_entry.id   AF-A0A6U8KN98-F1
#
_cell.length_a   1.000
_cell.length_b   1.000
_cell.length_c   1.000
_cell.angle_alpha   90.00
_cell.angle_beta   90.00
_cell.angle_gamma   90.00
#
_symmetry.space_group_name_H-M   'P 1'
#
loop_
_entity.id
_entity.type
_entity.pdbx_description
1 polymer ?
#
loop_
_entity_poly.entity_id
_entity_poly.type
_entity_poly.pdbx_seq_one_letter_code
_entity_poly.pdbx_strand_id
1 'polypeptide(L)'
;MAKSVVKSGLAKRACVQLSYAIGVAKPLSLFVETYGTEQGELTAAAITDLVKLYFDCRPGALARDLTLRQPKYNVTAAYCHFGREPYAEGDLKFFSWEDAKDLSKYAGMKAADIATEVEGKKAEILTKWVD
;
A
#
# COMPACT_ATOMS: atom_id res chain seq x y z
N MET A 1 2.89 -1.14 0.58
CA MET A 1 2.39 -0.06 -0.32
C MET A 1 3.46 0.41 -1.30
N ALA A 2 4.49 1.15 -0.86
CA ALA A 2 5.56 1.63 -1.76
C ALA A 2 6.22 0.49 -2.58
N LYS A 3 6.55 -0.63 -1.91
CA LYS A 3 7.07 -1.84 -2.58
C LYS A 3 6.12 -2.39 -3.65
N SER A 4 4.81 -2.37 -3.41
CA SER A 4 3.81 -2.77 -4.42
C SER A 4 3.82 -1.88 -5.64
N VAL A 5 3.89 -0.56 -5.45
CA VAL A 5 3.95 0.41 -6.56
C VAL A 5 5.17 0.14 -7.44
N VAL A 6 6.36 0.01 -6.83
CA VAL A 6 7.62 -0.18 -7.56
C VAL A 6 7.71 -1.58 -8.19
N LYS A 7 7.39 -2.65 -7.43
CA LYS A 7 7.47 -4.03 -7.93
C LYS A 7 6.46 -4.33 -9.03
N SER A 8 5.34 -3.60 -9.04
CA SER A 8 4.32 -3.70 -10.10
C SER A 8 4.64 -2.88 -11.34
N GLY A 9 5.77 -2.15 -11.36
CA GLY A 9 6.18 -1.37 -12.53
C GLY A 9 5.39 -0.07 -12.73
N LEU A 10 4.70 0.44 -11.71
CA LEU A 10 3.93 1.69 -11.83
C LEU A 10 4.83 2.94 -11.75
N ALA A 11 5.93 2.85 -11.00
CA ALA A 11 6.95 3.88 -10.89
C ALA A 11 8.32 3.26 -10.52
N LYS A 12 9.43 3.93 -10.83
CA LYS A 12 10.77 3.46 -10.41
C LYS A 12 11.07 3.78 -8.94
N ARG A 13 10.47 4.83 -8.40
CA ARG A 13 10.60 5.26 -7.00
C ARG A 13 9.23 5.72 -6.49
N ALA A 14 8.92 5.40 -5.24
CA ALA A 14 7.69 5.83 -4.59
C ALA A 14 7.92 6.10 -3.10
N CYS A 15 7.42 7.23 -2.61
CA CYS A 15 7.26 7.53 -1.19
C CYS A 15 5.78 7.60 -0.87
N VAL A 16 5.33 6.84 0.12
CA VAL A 16 3.93 6.82 0.54
C VAL A 16 3.82 7.54 1.88
N GLN A 17 2.96 8.55 1.93
CA GLN A 17 2.64 9.32 3.12
C GLN A 17 1.24 8.98 3.60
N LEU A 18 1.10 8.82 4.92
CA LEU A 18 -0.14 8.42 5.58
C LEU A 18 -0.27 9.20 6.87
N SER A 19 -1.47 9.73 7.16
CA SER A 19 -1.73 10.51 8.37
C SER A 19 -2.98 10.02 9.10
N TYR A 20 -2.99 10.16 10.43
CA TYR A 20 -4.07 9.75 11.32
C TYR A 20 -4.34 10.84 12.38
N ALA A 21 -5.60 10.95 12.79
CA ALA A 21 -5.98 11.62 14.02
C ALA A 21 -6.12 10.61 15.16
N ILE A 22 -5.75 11.01 16.38
CA ILE A 22 -5.96 10.18 17.57
C ILE A 22 -7.46 9.87 17.74
N GLY A 23 -7.78 8.58 17.95
CA GLY A 23 -9.16 8.13 18.10
C GLY A 23 -9.95 7.94 16.80
N VAL A 24 -9.38 8.28 15.62
CA VAL A 24 -10.04 8.08 14.33
C VAL A 24 -9.45 6.86 13.62
N ALA A 25 -10.29 5.87 13.31
CA ALA A 25 -9.84 4.62 12.71
C ALA A 25 -9.45 4.77 11.23
N LYS A 26 -10.17 5.61 10.48
CA LYS A 26 -9.89 5.86 9.06
C LYS A 26 -8.76 6.90 8.94
N PRO A 27 -7.82 6.74 8.01
CA PRO A 27 -6.75 7.72 7.80
C PRO A 27 -7.30 9.08 7.35
N LEU A 28 -6.65 10.17 7.76
CA LEU A 28 -7.01 11.52 7.31
C LEU A 28 -6.58 11.76 5.86
N SER A 29 -5.42 11.25 5.48
CA SER A 29 -4.89 11.36 4.12
C SER A 29 -3.94 10.22 3.78
N LEU A 30 -3.92 9.86 2.49
CA LEU A 30 -2.86 9.07 1.86
C LEU A 30 -2.44 9.74 0.56
N PHE A 31 -1.13 9.89 0.36
CA PHE A 31 -0.53 10.44 -0.84
C PHE A 31 0.69 9.61 -1.26
N VAL A 32 0.92 9.50 -2.58
CA VAL A 32 2.09 8.83 -3.16
C VAL A 32 2.88 9.83 -3.99
N GLU A 33 4.14 10.05 -3.60
CA GLU A 33 5.12 10.83 -4.36
C GLU A 33 5.99 9.88 -5.19
N THR A 34 5.98 10.04 -6.51
CA THR A 34 6.72 9.20 -7.47
C THR A 34 8.01 9.84 -7.97
N TYR A 35 8.27 11.11 -7.63
CA TYR A 35 9.43 11.89 -8.02
C TYR A 35 9.62 11.96 -9.55
N GLY A 36 8.52 12.02 -10.30
CA GLY A 36 8.52 12.02 -11.77
C GLY A 36 9.01 10.71 -12.39
N THR A 37 8.89 9.59 -11.66
CA THR A 37 9.34 8.26 -12.12
C THR A 37 8.21 7.28 -12.42
N GLU A 38 6.96 7.74 -12.40
CA GLU A 38 5.79 7.03 -12.92
C GLU A 38 6.04 6.55 -14.37
N GLN A 39 5.47 5.40 -14.73
CA GLN A 39 5.69 4.77 -16.03
C GLN A 39 4.53 5.02 -17.00
N GLY A 40 4.85 5.23 -18.28
CA GLY A 40 3.85 5.41 -19.33
C GLY A 40 3.01 6.68 -19.14
N GLU A 41 1.69 6.54 -19.28
CA GLU A 41 0.70 7.62 -19.12
C GLU A 41 0.09 7.65 -17.70
N LEU A 42 0.76 7.04 -16.72
CA LEU A 42 0.34 7.09 -15.33
C LEU A 42 0.65 8.46 -14.71
N THR A 43 -0.05 8.78 -13.63
CA THR A 43 0.23 9.96 -12.80
C THR A 43 0.33 9.55 -11.34
N ALA A 44 1.02 10.35 -10.52
CA ALA A 44 1.09 10.16 -9.07
C ALA A 44 -0.30 10.09 -8.42
N ALA A 45 -1.26 10.86 -8.93
CA ALA A 45 -2.66 10.84 -8.49
C ALA A 45 -3.33 9.50 -8.80
N ALA A 46 -3.21 9.00 -10.03
CA ALA A 46 -3.76 7.69 -10.40
C ALA A 46 -3.15 6.55 -9.55
N ILE A 47 -1.83 6.60 -9.30
CA ILE A 47 -1.15 5.64 -8.43
C ILE A 47 -1.65 5.75 -6.98
N THR A 48 -1.88 6.97 -6.48
CA THR A 48 -2.46 7.21 -5.15
C THR A 48 -3.84 6.57 -5.02
N ASP A 49 -4.68 6.70 -6.03
CA ASP A 49 -6.03 6.12 -6.04
C ASP A 49 -6.00 4.58 -6.11
N LEU A 50 -5.07 4.00 -6.86
CA LEU A 50 -4.82 2.57 -6.84
C LEU A 50 -4.40 2.07 -5.45
N VAL A 51 -3.53 2.81 -4.76
CA VAL A 51 -3.15 2.44 -3.39
C VAL A 51 -4.36 2.51 -2.44
N LYS A 52 -5.20 3.54 -2.54
CA LYS A 52 -6.44 3.63 -1.74
C LYS A 52 -7.41 2.48 -2.05
N LEU A 53 -7.49 2.06 -3.30
CA LEU A 53 -8.36 0.95 -3.69
C LEU A 53 -7.91 -0.38 -3.08
N TYR A 54 -6.61 -0.69 -3.13
CA TYR A 54 -6.08 -2.00 -2.76
C TYR A 54 -5.67 -2.14 -1.29
N PHE A 55 -5.50 -1.04 -0.57
CA PHE A 55 -5.06 -1.07 0.83
C PHE A 55 -6.13 -0.49 1.76
N ASP A 56 -6.50 -1.27 2.77
CA ASP A 56 -7.28 -0.80 3.90
C ASP A 56 -6.32 -0.34 5.00
N CYS A 57 -6.12 0.97 5.06
CA CYS A 57 -5.16 1.57 5.98
C CYS A 57 -5.76 1.86 7.37
N ARG A 58 -6.91 1.29 7.75
CA ARG A 58 -7.34 1.34 9.16
C ARG A 58 -6.32 0.57 10.02
N PRO A 59 -5.89 1.06 11.19
CA PRO A 59 -4.87 0.37 12.00
C PRO A 59 -5.21 -1.09 12.32
N GLY A 60 -6.49 -1.37 12.59
CA GLY A 60 -6.97 -2.73 12.82
C GLY A 60 -6.91 -3.63 11.59
N ALA A 61 -7.14 -3.09 10.39
CA ALA A 61 -7.03 -3.81 9.13
C ALA A 61 -5.57 -4.10 8.78
N LEU A 62 -4.68 -3.12 8.93
CA LEU A 62 -3.24 -3.32 8.77
C LEU A 62 -2.71 -4.38 9.75
N ALA A 63 -3.12 -4.33 11.02
CA ALA A 63 -2.71 -5.30 12.02
C ALA A 63 -3.15 -6.73 11.68
N ARG A 64 -4.35 -6.90 11.10
CA ARG A 64 -4.87 -8.19 10.63
C ARG A 64 -4.13 -8.66 9.38
N ASP A 65 -4.13 -7.85 8.32
CA ASP A 65 -3.62 -8.22 7.00
C ASP A 65 -2.12 -8.51 7.03
N LEU A 66 -1.36 -7.77 7.85
CA LEU A 66 0.08 -7.97 8.04
C LEU A 66 0.39 -8.87 9.25
N THR A 67 -0.60 -9.42 9.96
CA THR A 67 -0.40 -10.29 11.14
C THR A 67 0.47 -9.66 12.24
N LEU A 68 0.27 -8.37 12.52
CA LEU A 68 1.13 -7.58 13.43
C LEU A 68 0.90 -7.86 14.92
N ARG A 69 -0.09 -8.68 15.28
CA ARG A 69 -0.31 -9.05 16.70
C ARG A 69 0.54 -10.23 17.18
N GLN A 70 1.33 -10.83 16.29
CA GLN A 70 2.23 -11.93 16.63
C GLN A 70 3.50 -11.41 17.34
N PRO A 71 4.01 -12.09 18.39
CA PRO A 71 5.19 -11.66 19.14
C PRO A 71 6.50 -12.04 18.43
N LYS A 72 6.76 -11.45 17.27
CA LYS A 72 7.86 -11.82 16.35
C LYS A 72 8.93 -10.74 16.14
N TYR A 73 8.89 -9.68 16.95
CA TYR A 73 9.61 -8.44 16.66
C TYR A 73 11.09 -8.43 17.02
N ASN A 74 11.57 -9.39 17.83
CA ASN A 74 12.98 -9.47 18.21
C ASN A 74 13.91 -9.52 16.97
N VAL A 75 13.54 -10.31 15.95
CA VAL A 75 14.35 -10.43 14.72
C VAL A 75 14.38 -9.15 13.89
N THR A 76 13.44 -8.24 14.10
CA THR A 76 13.32 -6.95 13.39
C THR A 76 14.10 -5.84 14.09
N ALA A 77 14.53 -6.04 15.34
CA ALA A 77 15.21 -5.04 16.15
C ALA A 77 16.68 -4.81 15.72
N ALA A 78 17.26 -5.73 14.96
CA ALA A 78 18.59 -5.61 14.38
C ALA A 78 18.53 -5.78 12.85
N TYR A 79 19.51 -5.16 12.16
CA TYR A 79 19.67 -5.23 10.71
C TYR A 79 18.47 -4.68 9.90
N CYS A 80 17.83 -3.64 10.43
CA CYS A 80 16.74 -2.87 9.81
C CYS A 80 15.39 -3.62 9.69
N HIS A 81 14.31 -2.84 9.60
CA HIS A 81 12.94 -3.34 9.44
C HIS A 81 12.53 -3.62 7.98
N PHE A 82 13.22 -3.04 7.01
CA PHE A 82 12.86 -3.10 5.59
C PHE A 82 13.96 -3.74 4.74
N GLY A 83 13.59 -4.21 3.54
CA GLY A 83 14.52 -4.76 2.55
C GLY A 83 14.95 -6.21 2.82
N ARG A 84 14.25 -6.89 3.72
CA ARG A 84 14.50 -8.31 4.05
C ARG A 84 13.45 -9.18 3.38
N GLU A 85 13.82 -10.37 2.93
CA GLU A 85 12.87 -11.29 2.33
C GLU A 85 11.86 -11.80 3.38
N PRO A 86 10.55 -11.78 3.08
CA PRO A 86 9.53 -12.32 3.96
C PRO A 86 9.62 -13.85 4.03
N TYR A 87 9.38 -14.42 5.20
CA TYR A 87 9.38 -15.86 5.43
C TYR A 87 8.44 -16.25 6.57
N ALA A 88 8.12 -17.53 6.67
CA ALA A 88 7.32 -18.08 7.75
C ALA A 88 8.11 -19.13 8.55
N GLU A 89 7.90 -19.15 9.86
CA GLU A 89 8.45 -20.17 10.76
C GLU A 89 7.32 -20.60 11.70
N GLY A 90 6.85 -21.85 11.55
CA GLY A 90 5.59 -22.29 12.16
C GLY A 90 4.44 -21.37 11.74
N ASP A 91 3.68 -20.87 12.72
CA ASP A 91 2.56 -19.95 12.49
C ASP A 91 2.99 -18.48 12.38
N LEU A 92 4.27 -18.16 12.62
CA LEU A 92 4.78 -16.79 12.60
C LEU A 92 5.14 -16.37 11.17
N LYS A 93 4.68 -15.17 10.76
CA LYS A 93 5.00 -14.58 9.45
C LYS A 93 5.91 -13.38 9.58
N PHE A 94 7.19 -13.51 9.26
CA PHE A 94 8.16 -12.43 9.40
C PHE A 94 8.15 -11.49 8.19
N PHE A 95 8.36 -10.19 8.43
CA PHE A 95 8.44 -9.14 7.41
C PHE A 95 7.27 -9.14 6.42
N SER A 96 6.05 -9.45 6.87
CA SER A 96 4.84 -9.51 6.02
C SER A 96 4.55 -8.23 5.22
N TRP A 97 5.11 -7.08 5.61
CA TRP A 97 5.02 -5.83 4.84
C TRP A 97 5.91 -5.79 3.58
N GLU A 98 6.86 -6.74 3.47
CA GLU A 98 7.72 -6.95 2.31
C GLU A 98 7.03 -7.81 1.23
N ASP A 99 5.90 -8.44 1.55
CA ASP A 99 5.01 -9.10 0.59
C ASP A 99 4.20 -8.05 -0.18
N ALA A 100 4.69 -7.73 -1.38
CA ALA A 100 4.04 -6.77 -2.26
C ALA A 100 2.73 -7.34 -2.83
N LYS A 101 1.63 -6.60 -2.66
CA LYS A 101 0.43 -6.79 -3.50
C LYS A 101 0.76 -6.54 -4.96
N ASP A 102 0.27 -7.41 -5.83
CA ASP A 102 0.44 -7.31 -7.28
C ASP A 102 -0.56 -6.30 -7.87
N LEU A 103 -0.02 -5.25 -8.48
CA LEU A 103 -0.74 -4.20 -9.20
C LEU A 103 -0.30 -4.15 -10.68
N SER A 104 0.43 -5.16 -11.16
CA SER A 104 1.06 -5.18 -12.49
C SER A 104 0.05 -5.05 -13.63
N LYS A 105 -1.21 -5.44 -13.41
CA LYS A 105 -2.30 -5.23 -14.37
C LYS A 105 -2.50 -3.76 -14.79
N TYR A 106 -2.06 -2.81 -13.96
CA TYR A 106 -2.15 -1.37 -14.22
C TYR A 106 -0.92 -0.80 -14.92
N ALA A 107 0.14 -1.60 -15.06
CA ALA A 107 1.33 -1.17 -15.79
C ALA A 107 0.96 -0.92 -17.27
N GLY A 108 1.25 0.28 -17.76
CA GLY A 108 0.95 0.67 -19.14
C GLY A 108 -0.50 1.09 -19.40
N MET A 109 -1.38 1.10 -18.40
CA MET A 109 -2.71 1.72 -18.52
C MET A 109 -2.60 3.25 -18.50
N LYS A 110 -3.62 3.93 -19.06
CA LYS A 110 -3.71 5.40 -18.97
C LYS A 110 -4.35 5.80 -17.65
N ALA A 111 -3.99 6.98 -17.15
CA ALA A 111 -4.60 7.53 -15.94
C ALA A 111 -6.14 7.63 -16.02
N ALA A 112 -6.70 7.88 -17.21
CA ALA A 112 -8.15 7.94 -17.43
C ALA A 112 -8.85 6.58 -17.25
N ASP A 113 -8.21 5.49 -17.65
CA ASP A 113 -8.75 4.14 -17.50
C ASP A 113 -8.77 3.74 -16.01
N ILE A 114 -7.71 4.10 -15.28
CA ILE A 114 -7.64 3.93 -13.82
C ILE A 114 -8.73 4.74 -13.13
N ALA A 115 -8.91 6.01 -13.51
CA ALA A 115 -9.96 6.85 -12.92
C ALA A 115 -11.35 6.24 -13.11
N THR A 116 -11.60 5.62 -14.26
CA THR A 116 -12.86 4.91 -14.54
C THR A 116 -13.04 3.68 -13.64
N GLU A 117 -12.00 2.86 -13.46
CA GLU A 117 -12.08 1.69 -12.56
C GLU A 117 -12.25 2.11 -11.09
N VAL A 118 -11.54 3.15 -10.66
CA VAL A 118 -11.61 3.72 -9.31
C VAL A 118 -13.02 4.26 -9.02
N GLU A 119 -13.62 5.01 -9.95
CA GLU A 119 -14.99 5.51 -9.80
C GLU A 119 -15.99 4.34 -9.72
N GLY A 120 -15.82 3.29 -10.52
CA GLY A 120 -16.64 2.08 -10.44
C GLY A 120 -16.56 1.35 -9.09
N LYS A 121 -15.48 1.55 -8.31
CA LYS A 121 -15.25 0.96 -6.99
C LYS A 121 -15.30 1.97 -5.85
N LYS A 122 -15.82 3.18 -6.10
CA LYS A 122 -15.84 4.28 -5.15
C LYS A 122 -16.50 3.92 -3.82
N ALA A 123 -17.61 3.19 -3.85
CA ALA A 123 -18.28 2.73 -2.63
C ALA A 123 -17.35 1.90 -1.72
N GLU A 124 -16.55 1.00 -2.31
CA GLU A 124 -15.56 0.21 -1.58
C GLU A 124 -14.47 1.09 -0.96
N ILE A 125 -13.96 2.07 -1.71
CA ILE A 125 -12.98 3.04 -1.22
C ILE A 125 -13.56 3.84 -0.06
N LEU A 126 -14.78 4.37 -0.20
CA LEU A 126 -15.43 5.15 0.85
C LEU A 126 -15.54 4.35 2.15
N THR A 127 -15.91 3.07 2.11
CA THR A 127 -15.98 2.25 3.34
C THR A 127 -14.64 2.14 4.11
N LYS A 128 -13.51 2.25 3.40
CA LYS A 128 -12.15 2.18 3.97
C LYS A 128 -11.61 3.56 4.40
N TRP A 129 -12.03 4.63 3.72
CA TRP A 129 -11.35 5.93 3.76
C TRP A 129 -12.22 7.11 4.20
N VAL A 130 -13.55 7.00 4.17
CA VAL A 130 -14.50 8.08 4.50
C VAL A 130 -15.55 7.58 5.48
N ASP A 131 -15.89 8.39 6.48
CA ASP A 131 -16.96 8.11 7.46
C ASP A 131 -18.36 8.22 6.89
#